data_AF-A0A8J3N868-F1
#
_entry.id   AF-A0A8J3N868-F1
#
_cell.length_a   1.000
_cell.length_b   1.000
_cell.length_c   1.000
_cell.angle_alpha   90.00
_cell.angle_beta   90.00
_cell.angle_gamma   90.00
#
_symmetry.space_group_name_H-M   'P 1'
#
loop_
_entity.id
_entity.type
_entity.pdbx_description
1 polymer ?
#
loop_
_entity_poly.entity_id
_entity_poly.type
_entity_poly.pdbx_seq_one_letter_code
_entity_poly.pdbx_strand_id
1 'polypeptide(L)' 'MVAGGITLYKLAMFAELERRAASEDLAWLAQLVARRQLRTPIEAEASWHDIGEVAQRLVQRQFTGKAVLHLKR' A
#
# COMPACT_ATOMS: atom_id res chain seq x y z
N MET A 1 44.42 -0.26 4.19
CA MET A 1 43.25 -0.19 5.09
C MET A 1 42.00 -0.25 4.23
N VAL A 2 41.26 -1.36 4.25
CA VAL A 2 39.96 -1.45 3.58
C VAL A 2 38.90 -1.41 4.67
N ALA A 3 38.17 -0.31 4.75
CA ALA A 3 36.99 -0.21 5.60
C ALA A 3 35.94 -1.19 5.04
N GLY A 4 35.64 -2.24 5.79
CA GLY A 4 34.62 -3.22 5.41
C GLY A 4 33.24 -2.55 5.37
N GLY A 5 32.61 -2.53 4.19
CA GLY A 5 31.22 -2.13 4.03
C GLY A 5 30.29 -3.28 4.39
N ILE A 6 29.25 -3.00 5.20
CA ILE A 6 28.19 -3.97 5.50
C ILE A 6 27.08 -3.75 4.48
N THR A 7 26.85 -4.71 3.59
CA THR A 7 25.72 -4.68 2.65
C THR A 7 24.50 -5.29 3.32
N LEU A 8 23.46 -4.49 3.57
CA LEU A 8 22.17 -4.99 4.04
C LEU A 8 21.40 -5.60 2.85
N TYR A 9 21.47 -6.92 2.70
CA TYR A 9 20.79 -7.62 1.60
C TYR A 9 19.27 -7.69 1.76
N LYS A 10 18.75 -7.64 2.99
CA LYS A 10 17.32 -7.78 3.25
C LYS A 10 16.92 -7.17 4.59
N LEU A 11 15.85 -6.38 4.56
CA LEU A 11 15.13 -5.93 5.74
C LEU A 11 13.79 -6.69 5.78
N ALA A 12 13.72 -7.80 6.53
CA ALA A 12 12.54 -8.65 6.59
C ALA A 12 11.62 -8.27 7.77
N MET A 13 11.20 -7.00 7.83
CA MET A 13 10.40 -6.41 8.91
C MET A 13 9.13 -7.21 9.25
N PHE A 14 8.53 -7.88 8.26
CA PHE A 14 7.30 -8.64 8.44
C PHE A 14 7.45 -9.86 9.37
N ALA A 15 8.65 -10.42 9.51
CA ALA A 15 8.91 -11.52 10.44
C ALA A 15 8.99 -11.05 11.91
N GLU A 16 9.18 -9.75 12.13
CA GLU A 16 9.31 -9.14 13.45
C GLU A 16 7.97 -8.62 14.00
N LEU A 17 6.93 -8.60 13.16
CA LEU A 17 5.58 -8.20 13.55
C LEU A 17 4.84 -9.35 14.22
N GLU A 18 4.23 -9.07 15.38
CA GLU A 18 3.31 -10.02 16.02
C GLU A 18 2.16 -10.37 15.08
N ARG A 19 1.87 -11.67 14.96
CA ARG A 19 0.77 -12.15 14.13
C ARG A 19 -0.55 -11.92 14.86
N ARG A 20 -1.36 -11.02 14.34
CA ARG A 20 -2.75 -10.79 14.76
C ARG A 20 -3.71 -11.29 13.70
N ALA A 21 -4.96 -11.52 14.07
CA ALA A 21 -5.98 -11.86 13.10
C ALA A 21 -6.23 -10.66 12.18
N ALA A 22 -6.30 -10.88 10.86
CA ALA A 22 -6.51 -9.81 9.89
C ALA A 22 -7.80 -9.01 10.15
N SER A 23 -8.81 -9.64 10.75
CA SER A 23 -10.05 -8.98 11.17
C SER A 23 -9.83 -7.96 12.29
N GLU A 24 -8.97 -8.24 13.26
CA GLU A 24 -8.64 -7.34 14.36
C GLU A 24 -7.88 -6.11 13.85
N ASP A 25 -6.89 -6.32 12.99
CA ASP A 25 -6.11 -5.23 12.41
C ASP A 25 -6.97 -4.37 11.49
N LEU A 26 -7.86 -4.98 10.70
CA LEU A 26 -8.81 -4.23 9.87
C LEU A 26 -9.76 -3.38 10.72
N ALA A 27 -10.30 -3.94 11.81
CA ALA A 27 -11.17 -3.21 12.73
C ALA A 27 -10.44 -2.02 13.36
N TRP A 28 -9.19 -2.22 13.76
CA TRP A 28 -8.34 -1.15 14.30
C TRP A 28 -8.06 -0.05 13.27
N LEU A 29 -7.66 -0.41 12.04
CA LEU A 29 -7.44 0.54 10.95
C LEU A 29 -8.71 1.34 10.62
N ALA A 30 -9.87 0.70 10.59
CA ALA A 30 -11.15 1.36 10.36
C ALA A 30 -11.45 2.40 11.46
N GLN A 31 -11.15 2.09 12.73
CA GLN A 31 -11.29 3.05 13.82
C GLN A 31 -10.37 4.26 13.66
N LEU A 32 -9.11 4.06 13.24
CA LEU A 32 -8.17 5.15 13.00
C LEU A 32 -8.65 6.08 11.86
N VAL A 33 -9.22 5.50 10.80
CA VAL A 33 -9.83 6.27 9.71
C VAL A 33 -11.03 7.06 10.23
N ALA A 34 -11.94 6.43 10.97
CA ALA A 34 -13.12 7.09 11.54
C ALA A 34 -12.75 8.25 12.49
N ARG A 35 -11.68 8.09 13.26
CA ARG A 35 -11.11 9.13 14.14
C ARG A 35 -10.28 10.19 13.42
N ARG A 36 -10.13 10.09 12.08
CA ARG A 36 -9.26 10.94 11.25
C ARG A 36 -7.78 10.94 11.66
N GLN A 37 -7.36 9.90 12.38
CA GLN A 37 -5.96 9.67 12.79
C GLN A 37 -5.16 8.99 11.69
N LEU A 38 -5.83 8.31 10.76
CA LEU A 38 -5.24 7.73 9.55
C LEU A 38 -5.89 8.34 8.31
N ARG A 39 -5.08 8.98 7.46
CA ARG A 39 -5.50 9.45 6.13
C ARG A 39 -5.12 8.41 5.09
N THR A 40 -6.04 8.12 4.17
CA THR A 40 -5.89 7.05 3.16
C THR A 40 -5.96 7.64 1.74
N PRO A 41 -4.97 8.46 1.33
CA PRO A 41 -5.01 9.18 0.06
C PRO A 41 -5.22 8.23 -1.12
N ILE A 42 -5.94 8.75 -2.12
CA ILE A 42 -6.20 8.08 -3.39
C ILE A 42 -5.55 8.93 -4.46
N GLU A 43 -4.60 8.35 -5.19
CA GLU A 43 -3.84 9.07 -6.22
C GLU A 43 -4.44 8.86 -7.62
N ALA A 44 -5.22 7.80 -7.80
CA ALA A 44 -5.96 7.55 -9.03
C ALA A 44 -7.34 6.95 -8.73
N GLU A 45 -8.38 7.47 -9.37
CA GLU A 45 -9.72 6.88 -9.38
C GLU A 45 -10.18 6.70 -10.83
N ALA A 46 -10.76 5.54 -11.16
CA ALA A 46 -11.25 5.25 -12.51
C ALA A 46 -12.36 4.19 -12.51
N SER A 47 -12.99 3.98 -13.66
CA SER A 47 -13.89 2.84 -13.88
C SER A 47 -13.10 1.53 -13.92
N TRP A 48 -13.72 0.43 -13.51
CA TRP A 48 -13.15 -0.91 -13.71
C TRP A 48 -12.86 -1.21 -15.18
N HIS A 49 -13.65 -0.65 -16.10
CA HIS A 49 -13.47 -0.82 -17.54
C HIS A 49 -12.15 -0.21 -18.06
N ASP A 50 -11.54 0.71 -17.30
CA ASP A 50 -10.30 1.40 -17.67
C ASP A 50 -9.06 0.75 -17.02
N ILE A 51 -9.18 -0.46 -16.47
CA ILE A 51 -8.11 -1.14 -15.71
C ILE A 51 -6.80 -1.26 -16.49
N GLY A 52 -6.86 -1.47 -17.82
CA GLY A 52 -5.67 -1.57 -18.67
C GLY A 52 -4.82 -0.30 -18.64
N GLU A 53 -5.47 0.86 -18.77
CA GLU A 53 -4.80 2.17 -18.71
C GLU A 53 -4.22 2.42 -17.31
N VAL A 54 -5.02 2.19 -16.27
CA VAL A 54 -4.61 2.41 -14.87
C VAL A 54 -3.42 1.51 -14.50
N ALA A 55 -3.42 0.25 -14.95
CA ALA A 55 -2.32 -0.68 -14.73
C ALA A 55 -1.04 -0.23 -15.47
N GLN A 56 -1.16 0.26 -16.70
CA GLN A 56 -0.01 0.80 -17.44
C GLN A 56 0.59 2.01 -16.72
N ARG A 57 -0.25 2.93 -16.24
CA ARG A 57 0.17 4.10 -15.45
C ARG A 57 0.88 3.69 -14.15
N LEU A 58 0.43 2.62 -13.48
CA LEU A 58 1.09 2.06 -12.31
C LEU A 58 2.49 1.50 -12.65
N VAL A 59 2.61 0.69 -13.70
CA VAL A 59 3.90 0.12 -14.15
C VAL A 59 4.88 1.22 -14.54
N GLN A 60 4.39 2.27 -15.21
CA GLN A 60 5.17 3.44 -15.60
C GLN A 60 5.42 4.42 -14.43
N ARG A 61 4.96 4.10 -13.21
CA ARG A 61 5.07 4.91 -12.00
C ARG A 61 4.56 6.35 -12.15
N GLN A 62 3.49 6.53 -12.90
CA GLN A 62 2.82 7.84 -13.01
C GLN A 62 2.06 8.21 -11.71
N PHE A 63 1.82 7.23 -10.85
CA PHE A 63 1.44 7.40 -9.46
C PHE A 63 2.15 6.31 -8.63
N THR A 64 2.37 6.57 -7.35
CA THR A 64 3.08 5.64 -6.44
C THR A 64 2.19 5.17 -5.30
N GLY A 65 1.06 5.83 -5.08
CA GLY A 65 0.06 5.47 -4.09
C GLY A 65 -1.04 4.57 -4.63
N LYS A 66 -2.21 4.71 -4.01
CA LYS A 66 -3.35 3.82 -4.21
C LYS A 66 -4.21 4.26 -5.39
N ALA A 67 -4.48 3.33 -6.29
CA ALA A 67 -5.55 3.45 -7.28
C ALA A 67 -6.84 2.77 -6.76
N VAL A 68 -7.99 3.39 -6.96
CA VAL A 68 -9.31 2.82 -6.65
C VAL A 68 -10.11 2.70 -7.95
N LEU A 69 -10.60 1.48 -8.22
CA LEU A 69 -11.42 1.19 -9.39
C LEU A 69 -12.87 1.00 -8.98
N HIS A 70 -13.78 1.71 -9.64
CA HIS A 70 -15.21 1.61 -9.38
C HIS A 70 -15.86 0.57 -10.29
N LEU A 71 -16.51 -0.40 -9.67
CA LEU A 71 -17.25 -1.48 -10.35
C LEU A 71 -18.69 -1.09 -10.75
N LYS A 72 -19.07 0.20 -10.75
CA LYS A 72 -20.48 0.57 -10.94
C LYS A 72 -21.08 -0.14 -12.17
N ARG A 73 -22.26 -0.75 -11.93
CA ARG A 73 -23.08 -1.44 -12.93
C ARG A 73 -23.42 -0.55 -14.11
#